data_AF-A0AAV9T818-F1
#
_entry.id   AF-A0AAV9T818-F1
#
_cell.length_a   1.000
_cell.length_b   1.000
_cell.length_c   1.000
_cell.angle_alpha   90.00
_cell.angle_beta   90.00
_cell.angle_gamma   90.00
#
_symmetry.space_group_name_H-M   'P 1'
#
loop_
_entity.id
_entity.type
_entity.pdbx_description
1 polymer ?
#
loop_
_entity_poly.entity_id
_entity_poly.type
_entity_poly.pdbx_seq_one_letter_code
_entity_poly.pdbx_strand_id
1 'polypeptide(L)'
;MSGSQTPGVSSSDSEATSVSKNDGNNASSTSSDDGEKCQQYKLLLHPASKPKILRPERMSRAQARIWFVSRYLPDQAAYNMVFHYCVARPLNMMRLRHALQATTHYYKCLRMCFSQRVRDGRPVQDLLASSAFELEHVAVANKDDFKQAMDKFETRVWDIKRGKTLGITSLFL
;
A
#
# COMPACT_ATOMS: atom_id res chain seq x y z
N MET A 1 24.63 54.18 -2.19
CA MET A 1 24.26 54.82 -3.47
C MET A 1 23.31 53.85 -4.15
N SER A 2 22.00 54.04 -3.99
CA SER A 2 21.16 54.86 -4.89
C SER A 2 21.09 54.21 -6.29
N GLY A 3 19.94 53.86 -6.85
CA GLY A 3 18.60 54.27 -6.49
C GLY A 3 17.50 53.43 -7.11
N SER A 4 16.35 53.62 -6.47
CA SER A 4 14.97 53.38 -6.87
C SER A 4 14.60 54.04 -8.21
N GLN A 5 13.63 53.42 -8.92
CA GLN A 5 12.54 54.12 -9.60
C GLN A 5 11.49 53.12 -10.16
N THR A 6 10.33 53.05 -9.49
CA THR A 6 8.99 53.16 -10.12
C THR A 6 8.75 54.66 -10.41
N PRO A 7 7.71 55.16 -11.16
CA PRO A 7 6.31 54.69 -11.20
C PRO A 7 5.56 54.93 -12.54
N GLY A 8 4.24 54.63 -12.56
CA GLY A 8 3.34 55.10 -13.62
C GLY A 8 1.94 54.48 -13.56
N VAL A 9 1.03 55.17 -12.87
CA VAL A 9 -0.41 54.88 -12.69
C VAL A 9 -1.24 55.75 -13.65
N SER A 10 -2.35 55.22 -14.19
CA SER A 10 -3.65 55.89 -14.44
C SER A 10 -4.60 54.88 -15.13
N SER A 11 -5.67 54.38 -14.50
CA SER A 11 -7.05 54.95 -14.43
C SER A 11 -7.67 55.13 -15.83
N SER A 12 -8.93 54.83 -16.14
CA SER A 12 -10.12 54.24 -15.52
C SER A 12 -11.11 54.14 -16.69
N ASP A 13 -12.07 53.21 -16.66
CA ASP A 13 -13.49 53.59 -16.77
C ASP A 13 -14.41 52.38 -16.54
N SER A 14 -15.43 52.69 -15.74
CA SER A 14 -16.62 51.94 -15.35
C SER A 14 -17.49 51.65 -16.60
N GLU A 15 -18.48 50.76 -16.63
CA GLU A 15 -19.66 50.74 -15.77
C GLU A 15 -20.53 49.50 -16.11
N ALA A 16 -21.18 48.95 -15.08
CA ALA A 16 -22.56 48.48 -15.00
C ALA A 16 -23.15 47.48 -16.04
N THR A 17 -24.08 46.57 -15.76
CA THR A 17 -24.73 45.92 -14.60
C THR A 17 -25.74 44.96 -15.24
N SER A 18 -25.96 43.75 -14.75
CA SER A 18 -27.33 43.23 -14.53
C SER A 18 -27.36 41.81 -13.98
N VAL A 19 -27.95 41.75 -12.79
CA VAL A 19 -28.40 40.64 -11.97
C VAL A 19 -29.43 39.75 -12.69
N SER A 20 -29.46 38.46 -12.37
CA SER A 20 -30.72 37.73 -12.14
C SER A 20 -30.51 36.56 -11.18
N LYS A 21 -31.29 36.60 -10.10
CA LYS A 21 -31.49 35.59 -9.05
C LYS A 21 -32.29 34.41 -9.60
N ASN A 22 -32.14 33.23 -9.01
CA ASN A 22 -33.33 32.57 -8.46
C ASN A 22 -32.99 31.61 -7.31
N ASP A 23 -33.79 31.74 -6.25
CA ASP A 23 -33.76 31.04 -4.98
C ASP A 23 -34.42 29.65 -5.07
N GLY A 24 -34.14 28.76 -4.11
CA GLY A 24 -34.84 27.49 -4.00
C GLY A 24 -34.35 26.56 -2.88
N ASN A 25 -34.53 26.99 -1.63
CA ASN A 25 -34.41 26.17 -0.41
C ASN A 25 -35.31 24.93 -0.45
N ASN A 26 -34.87 23.82 0.16
CA ASN A 26 -35.68 23.23 1.24
C ASN A 26 -34.85 22.39 2.21
N ALA A 27 -34.95 22.73 3.49
CA ALA A 27 -34.50 21.92 4.60
C ALA A 27 -35.64 20.99 5.03
N SER A 28 -35.33 19.76 5.44
CA SER A 28 -36.10 19.12 6.50
C SER A 28 -35.25 18.08 7.21
N SER A 29 -35.11 18.30 8.51
CA SER A 29 -34.57 17.40 9.53
C SER A 29 -35.66 16.45 10.01
N THR A 30 -35.35 15.17 10.14
CA THR A 30 -36.00 14.26 11.08
C THR A 30 -34.96 13.34 11.71
N SER A 31 -35.08 13.20 13.03
CA SER A 31 -34.15 12.59 13.98
C SER A 31 -34.48 11.11 14.28
N SER A 32 -33.44 10.39 14.74
CA SER A 32 -33.47 9.10 15.47
C SER A 32 -33.85 7.89 14.59
N ASP A 33 -33.18 6.74 14.63
CA ASP A 33 -32.66 6.00 15.77
C ASP A 33 -31.73 4.85 15.30
N ASP A 34 -30.79 4.49 16.16
CA ASP A 34 -30.14 3.18 16.34
C ASP A 34 -29.65 2.32 15.15
N GLY A 35 -28.32 2.21 15.08
CA GLY A 35 -27.64 1.12 14.39
C GLY A 35 -26.16 1.41 14.20
N GLU A 36 -25.38 1.39 15.28
CA GLU A 36 -23.92 1.18 15.19
C GLU A 36 -23.66 -0.19 14.53
N LYS A 37 -23.74 -0.24 13.20
CA LYS A 37 -23.07 -1.27 12.43
C LYS A 37 -21.60 -0.90 12.43
N CYS A 38 -20.82 -1.56 13.28
CA CYS A 38 -19.37 -1.67 13.11
C CYS A 38 -19.11 -2.23 11.72
N GLN A 39 -18.95 -1.32 10.75
CA GLN A 39 -18.67 -1.66 9.37
C GLN A 39 -17.31 -2.35 9.35
N GLN A 40 -17.31 -3.60 8.90
CA GLN A 40 -16.11 -4.39 8.69
C GLN A 40 -15.29 -3.75 7.57
N TYR A 41 -14.42 -2.80 7.92
CA TYR A 41 -13.53 -2.16 6.96
C TYR A 41 -12.33 -3.07 6.71
N LYS A 42 -12.38 -3.84 5.63
CA LYS A 42 -11.19 -4.50 5.10
C LYS A 42 -10.33 -3.44 4.44
N LEU A 43 -9.42 -2.81 5.20
CA LEU A 43 -8.48 -1.86 4.62
C LEU A 43 -7.45 -2.62 3.78
N LEU A 44 -7.75 -2.84 2.51
CA LEU A 44 -6.79 -3.43 1.56
C LEU A 44 -6.01 -2.32 0.88
N LEU A 45 -4.78 -2.07 1.35
CA LEU A 45 -3.81 -1.28 0.60
C LEU A 45 -3.24 -2.15 -0.53
N HIS A 46 -3.84 -2.04 -1.73
CA HIS A 46 -3.31 -2.69 -2.92
C HIS A 46 -2.43 -1.72 -3.72
N PRO A 47 -1.19 -2.08 -4.06
CA PRO A 47 -0.45 -1.37 -5.10
C PRO A 47 -1.06 -1.73 -6.47
N ALA A 48 -1.93 -0.87 -6.99
CA ALA A 48 -2.66 -1.09 -8.24
C ALA A 48 -1.88 -0.70 -9.52
N SER A 49 -0.68 -0.12 -9.41
CA SER A 49 0.14 0.26 -10.57
C SER A 49 1.26 -0.74 -10.85
N LYS A 50 1.66 -0.86 -12.12
CA LYS A 50 2.85 -1.63 -12.50
C LYS A 50 4.04 -1.16 -11.65
N PRO A 51 4.81 -2.07 -11.04
CA PRO A 51 5.87 -1.70 -10.13
C PRO A 51 6.91 -0.84 -10.87
N LYS A 52 7.19 0.35 -10.34
CA LYS A 52 8.21 1.24 -10.90
C LYS A 52 9.59 0.71 -10.51
N ILE A 53 10.30 0.14 -11.48
CA ILE A 53 11.67 -0.33 -11.32
C ILE A 53 12.61 0.89 -11.32
N LEU A 54 13.46 0.99 -10.28
CA LEU A 54 14.49 2.02 -10.18
C LEU A 54 15.80 1.58 -10.83
N ARG A 55 16.24 0.35 -10.56
CA ARG A 55 17.46 -0.20 -11.13
C ARG A 55 17.46 -1.73 -11.12
N PRO A 56 17.99 -2.38 -12.16
CA PRO A 56 18.22 -3.81 -12.17
C PRO A 56 19.48 -4.19 -11.37
N GLU A 57 19.42 -5.32 -10.69
CA GLU A 57 20.50 -5.90 -9.90
C GLU A 57 20.65 -7.40 -10.20
N ARG A 58 21.85 -7.93 -9.95
CA ARG A 58 22.08 -9.39 -10.07
C ARG A 58 21.56 -10.06 -8.81
N MET A 59 20.85 -11.18 -8.96
CA MET A 59 20.54 -12.05 -7.82
C MET A 59 21.84 -12.60 -7.21
N SER A 60 21.87 -12.74 -5.89
CA SER A 60 22.91 -13.53 -5.23
C SER A 60 22.81 -14.99 -5.67
N ARG A 61 23.90 -15.76 -5.53
CA ARG A 61 23.91 -17.19 -5.87
C ARG A 61 22.83 -17.98 -5.12
N ALA A 62 22.61 -17.65 -3.84
CA ALA A 62 21.58 -18.28 -3.02
C ALA A 62 20.17 -17.94 -3.51
N GLN A 63 19.90 -16.67 -3.82
CA GLN A 63 18.62 -16.22 -4.37
C GLN A 63 18.34 -16.90 -5.71
N ALA A 64 19.31 -16.93 -6.62
CA ALA A 64 19.17 -17.56 -7.93
C ALA A 64 18.87 -19.07 -7.84
N ARG A 65 19.50 -19.77 -6.89
CA ARG A 65 19.24 -21.19 -6.64
C ARG A 65 17.81 -21.42 -6.16
N ILE A 66 17.35 -20.68 -5.15
CA ILE A 66 15.98 -20.80 -4.63
C ILE A 66 14.98 -20.43 -5.73
N TRP A 67 15.20 -19.33 -6.45
CA TRP A 67 14.33 -18.89 -7.55
C TRP A 67 14.23 -19.93 -8.67
N PHE A 68 15.33 -20.59 -9.01
CA PHE A 68 15.34 -21.65 -10.01
C PHE A 68 14.53 -22.85 -9.52
N VAL A 69 14.82 -23.35 -8.31
CA VAL A 69 14.13 -24.52 -7.73
C VAL A 69 12.63 -24.24 -7.57
N SER A 70 12.24 -23.05 -7.09
CA SER A 70 10.84 -22.69 -6.87
C SER A 70 10.00 -22.68 -8.16
N ARG A 71 10.62 -22.65 -9.34
CA ARG A 71 9.89 -22.75 -10.63
C ARG A 71 9.46 -24.18 -10.97
N TYR A 72 10.06 -25.18 -10.34
CA TYR A 72 9.84 -26.61 -10.64
C TYR A 72 9.23 -27.39 -9.47
N LEU A 73 9.08 -26.75 -8.31
CA LEU A 73 8.38 -27.37 -7.19
C LEU A 73 6.87 -27.49 -7.50
N PRO A 74 6.25 -28.65 -7.22
CA PRO A 74 4.79 -28.79 -7.28
C PRO A 74 4.09 -27.84 -6.31
N ASP A 75 4.66 -27.69 -5.12
CA ASP A 75 4.23 -26.72 -4.13
C ASP A 75 4.98 -25.39 -4.29
N GLN A 76 4.28 -24.39 -4.82
CA GLN A 76 4.82 -23.04 -5.02
C GLN A 76 4.90 -22.22 -3.72
N ALA A 77 4.32 -22.70 -2.63
CA ALA A 77 4.31 -22.06 -1.32
C ALA A 77 5.39 -22.63 -0.37
N ALA A 78 6.14 -23.65 -0.80
CA ALA A 78 7.13 -24.37 0.00
C ALA A 78 8.22 -23.51 0.66
N TYR A 79 8.43 -22.28 0.17
CA TYR A 79 9.41 -21.33 0.71
C TYR A 79 8.79 -20.16 1.48
N ASN A 80 7.50 -20.23 1.80
CA ASN A 80 6.86 -19.24 2.65
C ASN A 80 7.46 -19.28 4.06
N MET A 81 7.71 -18.09 4.61
CA MET A 81 8.09 -17.91 6.00
C MET A 81 6.96 -17.17 6.69
N VAL A 82 6.30 -17.84 7.62
CA VAL A 82 5.13 -17.30 8.34
C VAL A 82 5.49 -17.16 9.81
N PHE A 83 5.20 -15.98 10.36
CA PHE A 83 5.46 -15.65 11.76
C PHE A 83 4.19 -15.04 12.36
N HIS A 84 3.95 -15.30 13.64
CA HIS A 84 2.88 -14.65 14.39
C HIS A 84 3.43 -14.03 15.67
N TYR A 85 2.79 -12.96 16.11
CA TYR A 85 3.13 -12.25 17.35
C TYR A 85 1.84 -11.91 18.09
N CYS A 86 1.82 -12.14 19.40
CA CYS A 86 0.72 -11.72 20.26
C CYS A 86 1.06 -10.38 20.91
N VAL A 87 0.19 -9.38 20.75
CA VAL A 87 0.35 -8.06 21.35
C VAL A 87 -0.74 -7.88 22.40
N ALA A 88 -0.35 -7.77 23.67
CA ALA A 88 -1.30 -7.72 24.79
C ALA A 88 -2.11 -6.42 24.90
N ARG A 89 -1.79 -5.39 24.10
CA ARG A 89 -2.46 -4.08 24.13
C ARG A 89 -2.95 -3.68 22.75
N PRO A 90 -3.98 -2.82 22.66
CA PRO A 90 -4.47 -2.32 21.38
C PRO A 90 -3.34 -1.72 20.55
N LEU A 91 -3.17 -2.27 19.35
CA LEU A 91 -2.16 -1.81 18.40
C LEU A 91 -2.74 -0.64 17.60
N ASN A 92 -2.09 0.52 17.65
CA ASN A 92 -2.49 1.65 16.82
C ASN A 92 -2.14 1.35 15.34
N MET A 93 -3.16 1.04 14.54
CA MET A 93 -2.99 0.63 13.14
C MET A 93 -2.39 1.71 12.26
N MET A 94 -2.63 2.99 12.57
CA MET A 94 -2.02 4.10 11.84
C MET A 94 -0.52 4.18 12.08
N ARG A 95 -0.08 3.99 13.33
CA ARG A 95 1.34 3.92 13.69
C ARG A 95 2.01 2.69 13.08
N LEU A 96 1.35 1.52 13.10
CA LEU A 96 1.86 0.32 12.46
C LEU A 96 2.05 0.52 10.96
N ARG A 97 1.03 1.06 10.27
CA ARG A 97 1.10 1.35 8.83
C ARG A 97 2.26 2.29 8.51
N HIS A 98 2.42 3.37 9.28
CA HIS A 98 3.52 4.31 9.09
C HIS A 98 4.89 3.65 9.33
N ALA A 99 5.01 2.84 10.38
CA ALA A 99 6.24 2.11 10.67
C ALA A 99 6.60 1.12 9.55
N LEU A 100 5.62 0.39 9.01
CA LEU A 100 5.81 -0.51 7.86
C LEU A 100 6.23 0.26 6.60
N GLN A 101 5.59 1.40 6.32
CA GLN A 101 5.96 2.25 5.19
C GLN A 101 7.39 2.77 5.31
N ALA A 102 7.77 3.29 6.47
CA ALA A 102 9.13 3.77 6.72
C ALA A 102 10.17 2.65 6.62
N THR A 103 9.89 1.50 7.23
CA THR A 103 10.79 0.33 7.24
C THR A 103 10.99 -0.22 5.84
N THR A 104 9.90 -0.45 5.10
CA THR A 104 9.96 -0.97 3.74
C THR A 104 10.58 0.03 2.76
N HIS A 105 10.43 1.34 3.00
CA HIS A 105 11.14 2.36 2.23
C HIS A 105 12.65 2.33 2.52
N TYR A 106 13.04 2.20 3.79
CA TYR A 106 14.44 2.20 4.20
C TYR A 106 15.20 0.97 3.68
N TYR A 107 14.66 -0.24 3.87
CA TYR A 107 15.34 -1.48 3.50
C TYR A 107 15.06 -1.91 2.07
N LYS A 108 16.11 -1.93 1.23
CA LYS A 108 16.03 -2.34 -0.18
C LYS A 108 15.51 -3.76 -0.37
N CYS A 109 15.86 -4.70 0.52
CA CYS A 109 15.41 -6.09 0.42
C CYS A 109 13.89 -6.26 0.45
N LEU A 110 13.16 -5.32 1.06
CA LEU A 110 11.69 -5.31 1.13
C LEU A 110 11.03 -4.66 -0.10
N ARG A 111 11.83 -4.25 -1.09
CA ARG A 111 11.42 -3.61 -2.34
C ARG A 111 12.00 -4.29 -3.56
N MET A 112 12.35 -5.58 -3.45
CA MET A 112 12.87 -6.34 -4.59
C MET A 112 11.75 -7.09 -5.30
N CYS A 113 11.79 -7.13 -6.63
CA CYS A 113 11.06 -8.12 -7.41
C CYS A 113 12.04 -9.06 -8.12
N PHE A 114 11.59 -10.29 -8.41
CA PHE A 114 12.43 -11.36 -8.94
C PHE A 114 11.87 -11.84 -10.26
N SER A 115 12.65 -11.71 -11.33
CA SER A 115 12.21 -12.05 -12.67
C SER A 115 13.32 -12.72 -13.48
N GLN A 116 12.95 -13.15 -14.69
CA GLN A 116 13.89 -13.63 -15.68
C GLN A 116 14.07 -12.55 -16.73
N ARG A 117 15.31 -12.17 -17.04
CA ARG A 117 15.60 -11.17 -18.05
C ARG A 117 15.23 -11.70 -19.44
N VAL A 118 14.38 -10.97 -20.16
CA VAL A 118 13.83 -11.40 -21.46
C VAL A 118 14.91 -11.68 -22.51
N ARG A 119 15.99 -10.90 -22.52
CA ARG A 119 17.01 -10.98 -23.59
C ARG A 119 17.88 -12.24 -23.53
N ASP A 120 18.20 -12.73 -22.35
CA ASP A 120 19.21 -13.80 -22.16
C ASP A 120 18.81 -14.86 -21.14
N GLY A 121 17.57 -14.79 -20.63
CA GLY A 121 17.04 -15.79 -19.72
C GLY A 121 17.67 -15.81 -18.33
N ARG A 122 18.52 -14.84 -17.96
CA ARG A 122 19.19 -14.83 -16.65
C ARG A 122 18.25 -14.39 -15.53
N PRO A 123 18.33 -15.01 -14.33
CA PRO A 123 17.60 -14.52 -13.17
C PRO A 123 18.13 -13.15 -12.73
N VAL A 124 17.23 -12.19 -12.57
CA VAL A 124 17.53 -10.82 -12.14
C VAL A 124 16.62 -10.40 -10.99
N GLN A 125 17.13 -9.55 -10.10
CA GLN A 125 16.31 -8.87 -9.10
C GLN A 125 16.30 -7.38 -9.39
N ASP A 126 15.15 -6.75 -9.29
CA ASP A 126 15.01 -5.32 -9.58
C ASP A 126 14.54 -4.58 -8.33
N LEU A 127 15.18 -3.44 -8.04
CA LEU A 127 14.78 -2.58 -6.93
C LEU A 127 13.58 -1.72 -7.36
N LEU A 128 12.50 -1.79 -6.59
CA LEU A 128 11.27 -1.02 -6.79
C LEU A 128 11.31 0.32 -6.05
N ALA A 129 10.61 1.31 -6.60
CA ALA A 129 10.47 2.63 -6.00
C ALA A 129 9.79 2.57 -4.61
N SER A 130 8.82 1.68 -4.46
CA SER A 130 8.09 1.42 -3.23
C SER A 130 7.85 -0.08 -3.06
N SER A 131 7.68 -0.52 -1.82
CA SER A 131 7.32 -1.90 -1.53
C SER A 131 5.87 -2.17 -1.94
N ALA A 132 5.59 -3.41 -2.35
CA ALA A 132 4.25 -3.88 -2.65
C ALA A 132 3.66 -4.70 -1.49
N PHE A 133 4.08 -4.41 -0.25
CA PHE A 133 3.55 -5.10 0.94
C PHE A 133 2.04 -4.90 1.05
N GLU A 134 1.37 -5.95 1.52
CA GLU A 134 -0.07 -5.92 1.79
C GLU A 134 -0.29 -5.89 3.31
N LEU A 135 -1.14 -4.99 3.78
CA LEU A 135 -1.57 -4.92 5.17
C LEU A 135 -3.08 -5.11 5.21
N GLU A 136 -3.52 -6.13 5.94
CA GLU A 136 -4.92 -6.44 6.23
C GLU A 136 -5.16 -6.24 7.73
N HIS A 137 -6.29 -5.66 8.09
CA HIS A 137 -6.71 -5.50 9.48
C HIS A 137 -8.11 -6.05 9.65
N VAL A 138 -8.29 -6.91 10.66
CA VAL A 138 -9.56 -7.50 11.07
C VAL A 138 -9.82 -7.05 12.51
N ALA A 139 -10.72 -6.08 12.67
CA ALA A 139 -10.97 -5.41 13.95
C ALA A 139 -11.79 -6.24 14.94
N VAL A 140 -12.48 -7.29 14.48
CA VAL A 140 -13.17 -8.26 15.33
C VAL A 140 -12.85 -9.63 14.75
N ALA A 141 -12.02 -10.38 15.45
CA ALA A 141 -11.55 -11.69 15.04
C ALA A 141 -11.88 -12.72 16.12
N ASN A 142 -12.00 -13.98 15.71
CA ASN A 142 -12.11 -15.12 16.59
C ASN A 142 -10.93 -16.09 16.36
N LYS A 143 -10.93 -17.22 17.09
CA LYS A 143 -9.87 -18.22 16.96
C LYS A 143 -9.79 -18.85 15.57
N ASP A 144 -10.91 -18.97 14.87
CA ASP A 144 -10.94 -19.52 13.52
C ASP A 144 -10.34 -18.53 12.51
N ASP A 145 -10.52 -17.22 12.71
CA ASP A 145 -9.88 -16.20 11.89
C ASP A 145 -8.35 -16.25 12.00
N PHE A 146 -7.81 -16.54 13.19
CA PHE A 146 -6.37 -16.76 13.37
C PHE A 146 -5.88 -17.96 12.56
N LYS A 147 -6.56 -19.11 12.67
CA LYS A 147 -6.22 -20.30 11.91
C LYS A 147 -6.30 -20.04 10.40
N GLN A 148 -7.38 -19.39 9.94
CA GLN A 148 -7.56 -19.03 8.54
C GLN A 148 -6.46 -18.08 8.05
N ALA A 149 -6.03 -17.11 8.85
CA ALA A 149 -4.96 -16.20 8.48
C ALA A 149 -3.62 -16.95 8.35
N MET A 150 -3.31 -17.87 9.27
CA MET A 150 -2.10 -18.71 9.21
C MET A 150 -2.13 -19.62 7.98
N ASP A 151 -3.21 -20.39 7.78
CA ASP A 151 -3.38 -21.27 6.61
C ASP A 151 -3.26 -20.49 5.30
N LYS A 152 -3.85 -19.28 5.25
CA LYS A 152 -3.74 -18.37 4.11
C LYS A 152 -2.29 -18.00 3.83
N PHE A 153 -1.50 -17.64 4.84
CA PHE A 153 -0.09 -17.27 4.64
C PHE A 153 0.80 -18.47 4.28
N GLU A 154 0.53 -19.63 4.87
CA GLU A 154 1.30 -20.86 4.60
C GLU A 154 1.12 -21.32 3.16
N THR A 155 -0.11 -21.28 2.64
CA THR A 155 -0.44 -21.77 1.29
C THR A 155 -0.35 -20.70 0.20
N ARG A 156 -0.04 -19.45 0.55
CA ARG A 156 -0.05 -18.33 -0.39
C ARG A 156 1.02 -18.45 -1.46
N VAL A 157 0.61 -18.40 -2.72
CA VAL A 157 1.53 -18.19 -3.85
C VAL A 157 1.75 -16.68 -4.05
N TRP A 158 2.99 -16.25 -3.87
CA TRP A 158 3.38 -14.84 -4.00
C TRP A 158 3.72 -14.45 -5.44
N ASP A 159 3.24 -13.29 -5.90
CA ASP A 159 3.68 -12.70 -7.18
C ASP A 159 5.01 -11.95 -6.98
N ILE A 160 6.08 -12.73 -6.84
CA ILE A 160 7.44 -12.23 -6.65
C ILE A 160 7.93 -11.42 -7.87
N LYS A 161 7.35 -11.64 -9.06
CA LYS A 161 7.68 -10.87 -10.27
C LYS A 161 7.18 -9.44 -10.18
N ARG A 162 6.10 -9.21 -9.43
CA ARG A 162 5.56 -7.87 -9.13
C ARG A 162 6.04 -7.30 -7.79
N GLY A 163 6.96 -7.98 -7.11
CA GLY A 163 7.49 -7.57 -5.80
C GLY A 163 6.51 -7.77 -4.64
N LYS A 164 5.43 -8.55 -4.85
CA LYS A 164 4.52 -8.94 -3.78
C LYS A 164 5.16 -10.08 -2.99
N THR A 165 5.94 -9.76 -1.97
CA THR A 165 6.73 -10.74 -1.20
C THR A 165 6.49 -10.66 0.31
N LEU A 166 5.62 -9.75 0.76
CA LEU A 166 5.36 -9.48 2.17
C LEU A 166 3.88 -9.19 2.34
N GLY A 167 3.26 -9.85 3.30
CA GLY A 167 1.93 -9.50 3.78
C GLY A 167 1.87 -9.58 5.28
N ILE A 168 0.99 -8.76 5.84
CA ILE A 168 0.76 -8.66 7.27
C ILE A 168 -0.75 -8.67 7.47
N THR A 169 -1.22 -9.52 8.38
CA THR A 169 -2.61 -9.47 8.85
C THR A 169 -2.58 -9.17 10.34
N SER A 170 -3.29 -8.12 10.75
CA SER A 170 -3.55 -7.81 12.16
C SER A 170 -4.96 -8.27 12.51
N LEU A 171 -5.06 -9.08 13.57
CA LEU A 171 -6.31 -9.56 14.13
C LEU A 171 -6.49 -8.96 15.51
N PHE A 172 -7.67 -8.43 15.80
CA PHE A 172 -8.07 -8.00 17.14
C PHE A 172 -9.06 -9.05 17.67
N LEU A 173 -8.55 -9.91 18.54
CA LEU A 173 -9.26 -11.03 19.18
C LEU A 173 -10.03 -10.59 20.42
#